data_AF-A0AAE4DTW1-F1
#
_entry.id   AF-A0AAE4DTW1-F1
#
_cell.length_a   1.000
_cell.length_b   1.000
_cell.length_c   1.000
_cell.angle_alpha   90.00
_cell.angle_beta   90.00
_cell.angle_gamma   90.00
#
_symmetry.space_group_name_H-M   'P 1'
#
loop_
_entity.id
_entity.type
_entity.pdbx_description
1 polymer ?
#
loop_
_entity_poly.entity_id
_entity_poly.type
_entity_poly.pdbx_seq_one_letter_code
_entity_poly.pdbx_strand_id
1 'polypeptide(L)'
;MSFSLPGFNLFYLSRDNLEPEKFELITRPSVTWDYIRQEFEFDDRYRDHYHVEGLRPRPSYSRSYAYQNNRSNGFNTERRMRYLVFRGEVVMLNRSASPGELFYIDEEGQLICKNYHAFEMNGAEQILREYRNSVGCRYYGTGKPRPTSFALSSFGGTSTPASKPTYKTINSKSAGRLLAAGGVYNGNFEGFRKTAEQLGGDAVKGYDQVLNEQTAGTAIAAASILLAKRPNPQLYDEMTSYLGKLRGESRLVNGITITDINYTKRNPAEAALLRKEFDSTVRKEFVKEIAATPDAANIFSPSQLLRMNSGKSPDGWDVHHKLPLDDGGTNSFNNLVLIEKEPYHKIFTNMQRSAAKNLVPGESRVTPWAIPTGSIYPLK
;
A
#
# COMPACT_ATOMS: atom_id res chain seq x y z
N MET A 1 8.54 -28.39 22.02
CA MET A 1 9.57 -28.87 21.07
C MET A 1 8.84 -29.48 19.89
N SER A 2 9.44 -29.59 18.71
CA SER A 2 8.81 -30.37 17.63
C SER A 2 8.82 -31.85 18.00
N PHE A 3 7.73 -32.55 17.69
CA PHE A 3 7.61 -33.99 17.87
C PHE A 3 7.80 -34.74 16.55
N SER A 4 7.80 -34.04 15.41
CA SER A 4 7.79 -34.63 14.08
C SER A 4 9.08 -34.39 13.27
N LEU A 5 9.97 -33.49 13.73
CA LEU A 5 11.24 -33.16 13.07
C LEU A 5 12.41 -33.10 14.06
N PRO A 6 13.64 -33.41 13.61
CA PRO A 6 14.82 -33.34 14.46
C PRO A 6 15.22 -31.89 14.78
N GLY A 7 15.69 -31.67 16.02
CA GLY A 7 16.13 -30.37 16.52
C GLY A 7 15.03 -29.57 17.24
N PHE A 8 15.36 -28.34 17.66
CA PHE A 8 14.46 -27.51 18.50
C PHE A 8 13.77 -26.36 17.73
N ASN A 9 14.19 -26.13 16.49
CA ASN A 9 13.80 -24.95 15.71
C ASN A 9 12.89 -25.27 14.53
N LEU A 10 12.87 -26.51 14.03
CA LEU A 10 12.02 -26.94 12.92
C LEU A 10 10.70 -27.47 13.43
N PHE A 11 9.61 -27.14 12.74
CA PHE A 11 8.25 -27.58 13.09
C PHE A 11 7.49 -27.98 11.82
N TYR A 12 6.82 -29.12 11.85
CA TYR A 12 5.78 -29.46 10.89
C TYR A 12 4.43 -29.00 11.46
N LEU A 13 3.89 -27.90 10.95
CA LEU A 13 2.77 -27.19 11.58
C LEU A 13 1.54 -28.07 11.82
N SER A 14 1.20 -28.94 10.86
CA SER A 14 0.04 -29.85 10.98
C SER A 14 0.23 -30.99 11.99
N ARG A 15 1.46 -31.25 12.44
CA ARG A 15 1.78 -32.33 13.40
C ARG A 15 2.21 -31.82 14.77
N ASP A 16 2.85 -30.65 14.84
CA ASP A 16 3.51 -30.18 16.05
C ASP A 16 2.69 -29.17 16.88
N ASN A 17 1.46 -28.82 16.46
CA ASN A 17 0.54 -27.90 17.13
C ASN A 17 1.26 -26.69 17.79
N LEU A 18 1.98 -25.93 16.96
CA LEU A 18 2.80 -24.81 17.40
C LEU A 18 1.96 -23.75 18.15
N GLU A 19 2.42 -23.23 19.30
CA GLU A 19 1.70 -22.14 20.00
C GLU A 19 1.46 -20.92 19.10
N PRO A 20 0.27 -20.28 19.12
CA PRO A 20 -0.06 -19.16 18.24
C PRO A 20 0.96 -18.02 18.32
N GLU A 21 1.41 -17.67 19.52
CA GLU A 21 2.41 -16.64 19.77
C GLU A 21 3.80 -16.99 19.20
N LYS A 22 4.05 -18.22 18.78
CA LYS A 22 5.32 -18.61 18.14
C LYS A 22 5.30 -18.43 16.63
N PHE A 23 4.13 -18.22 16.01
CA PHE A 23 4.04 -17.96 14.57
C PHE A 23 4.73 -16.64 14.19
N GLU A 24 4.81 -15.68 15.12
CA GLU A 24 5.52 -14.40 14.92
C GLU A 24 7.05 -14.57 14.75
N LEU A 25 7.58 -15.77 15.05
CA LEU A 25 9.00 -16.12 14.95
C LEU A 25 9.33 -16.94 13.69
N ILE A 26 8.34 -17.23 12.84
CA ILE A 26 8.55 -18.01 11.61
C ILE A 26 9.47 -17.24 10.66
N THR A 27 10.53 -17.90 10.24
CA THR A 27 11.49 -17.37 9.27
C THR A 27 11.02 -17.56 7.83
N ARG A 28 11.69 -16.85 6.91
CA ARG A 28 11.50 -17.05 5.46
C ARG A 28 11.85 -18.49 5.06
N PRO A 29 11.14 -19.07 4.08
CA PRO A 29 11.39 -20.45 3.65
C PRO A 29 12.79 -20.64 3.03
N SER A 30 13.36 -19.62 2.39
CA SER A 30 14.75 -19.68 1.91
C SER A 30 15.75 -19.84 3.05
N VAL A 31 15.59 -19.10 4.15
CA VAL A 31 16.44 -19.19 5.35
C VAL A 31 16.25 -20.54 6.05
N THR A 32 15.00 -20.99 6.17
CA THR A 32 14.68 -22.34 6.68
C THR A 32 15.37 -23.42 5.83
N TRP A 33 15.31 -23.30 4.51
CA TRP A 33 15.90 -24.27 3.59
C TRP A 33 17.43 -24.30 3.68
N ASP A 34 18.06 -23.13 3.75
CA ASP A 34 19.51 -23.02 3.91
C ASP A 34 19.98 -23.64 5.23
N TYR A 35 19.27 -23.38 6.33
CA TYR A 35 19.53 -24.01 7.62
C TYR A 35 19.43 -25.54 7.54
N ILE A 36 18.36 -26.06 6.93
CA ILE A 36 18.15 -27.51 6.80
C ILE A 36 19.30 -28.16 6.05
N ARG A 37 19.73 -27.57 4.91
CA ARG A 37 20.84 -28.12 4.11
C ARG A 37 22.18 -28.09 4.87
N GLN A 38 22.38 -27.09 5.72
CA GLN A 38 23.61 -26.91 6.50
C GLN A 38 23.68 -27.85 7.71
N GLU A 39 22.58 -28.07 8.41
CA GLU A 39 22.59 -28.81 9.67
C GLU A 39 22.17 -30.29 9.52
N PHE A 40 21.55 -30.66 8.40
CA PHE A 40 21.02 -32.01 8.21
C PHE A 40 21.54 -32.67 6.92
N GLU A 41 21.55 -34.00 6.96
CA GLU A 41 21.75 -34.90 5.84
C GLU A 41 20.38 -35.50 5.45
N PHE A 42 20.18 -35.68 4.15
CA PHE A 42 18.99 -36.33 3.61
C PHE A 42 19.32 -37.80 3.32
N ASP A 43 18.50 -38.73 3.83
CA ASP A 43 18.65 -40.17 3.62
C ASP A 43 17.32 -40.80 3.20
N ASP A 44 17.21 -41.17 1.93
CA ASP A 44 16.03 -41.83 1.34
C ASP A 44 15.80 -43.24 1.92
N ARG A 45 16.81 -43.81 2.59
CA ARG A 45 16.74 -45.17 3.15
C ARG A 45 16.24 -45.18 4.59
N TYR A 46 16.12 -44.03 5.23
CA TYR A 46 15.70 -43.94 6.62
C TYR A 46 14.17 -43.99 6.72
N ARG A 47 13.65 -45.15 7.10
CA ARG A 47 12.21 -45.38 7.35
C ARG A 47 11.96 -45.44 8.85
N ASP A 48 11.47 -44.34 9.40
CA ASP A 48 10.91 -44.30 10.75
C ASP A 48 9.50 -43.74 10.67
N HIS A 49 8.55 -44.42 11.31
CA HIS A 49 7.10 -44.28 11.06
C HIS A 49 6.49 -43.03 11.71
N TYR A 50 7.28 -42.24 12.45
CA TYR A 50 6.78 -41.18 13.32
C TYR A 50 7.19 -39.75 12.90
N HIS A 51 8.21 -39.58 12.04
CA HIS A 51 8.75 -38.27 11.65
C HIS A 51 8.57 -38.00 10.15
N VAL A 52 8.77 -36.75 9.70
CA VAL A 52 8.98 -36.51 8.26
C VAL A 52 10.28 -37.20 7.87
N GLU A 53 10.14 -38.27 7.10
CA GLU A 53 11.15 -39.28 6.80
C GLU A 53 12.47 -38.67 6.28
N GLY A 54 13.60 -39.25 6.70
CA GLY A 54 14.89 -39.05 6.04
C GLY A 54 15.76 -37.86 6.46
N LEU A 55 15.35 -37.03 7.42
CA LEU A 55 16.18 -35.91 7.89
C LEU A 55 17.05 -36.32 9.10
N ARG A 56 18.37 -36.30 8.94
CA ARG A 56 19.32 -36.68 10.00
C ARG A 56 20.27 -35.54 10.36
N PRO A 57 20.51 -35.22 11.64
CA PRO A 57 21.51 -34.23 12.01
C PRO A 57 22.89 -34.60 11.48
N ARG A 58 23.63 -33.63 10.90
CA ARG A 58 25.01 -33.85 10.48
C ARG A 58 25.90 -34.11 11.69
N PRO A 59 26.76 -35.15 11.65
CA PRO A 59 27.79 -35.34 12.69
C PRO A 59 28.69 -34.10 12.80
N SER A 60 29.06 -33.73 14.03
CA SER A 60 29.92 -32.56 14.31
C SER A 60 31.27 -32.59 13.58
N TYR A 61 31.77 -33.77 13.20
CA TYR A 61 33.03 -33.98 12.48
C TYR A 61 32.92 -33.92 10.94
N SER A 62 31.71 -33.87 10.36
CA SER A 62 31.50 -33.86 8.90
C SER A 62 31.40 -32.46 8.27
N ARG A 63 31.67 -31.40 9.04
CA ARG A 63 31.72 -29.99 8.55
C ARG A 63 32.92 -29.68 7.64
N SER A 64 33.80 -30.65 7.37
CA SER A 64 34.87 -30.51 6.38
C SER A 64 34.31 -30.69 4.96
N TYR A 65 34.71 -29.81 4.04
CA TYR A 65 34.28 -29.83 2.63
C TYR A 65 34.50 -31.20 1.93
N ALA A 66 35.40 -32.03 2.45
CA ALA A 66 35.74 -33.34 1.90
C ALA A 66 34.60 -34.38 1.96
N TYR A 67 33.61 -34.23 2.85
CA TYR A 67 32.50 -35.18 2.99
C TYR A 67 31.25 -34.83 2.17
N GLN A 68 31.26 -33.75 1.38
CA GLN A 68 30.10 -33.27 0.63
C GLN A 68 29.77 -34.08 -0.65
N ASN A 69 30.56 -35.12 -0.98
CA ASN A 69 30.51 -35.79 -2.29
C ASN A 69 29.67 -37.08 -2.35
N ASN A 70 29.00 -37.52 -1.29
CA ASN A 70 28.04 -38.64 -1.37
C ASN A 70 26.60 -38.14 -1.63
N ARG A 71 26.39 -37.47 -2.77
CA ARG A 71 25.12 -36.82 -3.16
C ARG A 71 24.01 -37.77 -3.64
N SER A 72 24.18 -39.09 -3.56
CA SER A 72 23.31 -40.03 -4.28
C SER A 72 22.22 -40.72 -3.46
N ASN A 73 22.17 -40.55 -2.13
CA ASN A 73 21.29 -41.37 -1.27
C ASN A 73 20.10 -40.62 -0.63
N GLY A 74 19.83 -39.37 -0.99
CA GLY A 74 18.84 -38.52 -0.28
C GLY A 74 18.00 -37.59 -1.16
N PHE A 75 18.03 -37.78 -2.49
CA PHE A 75 17.46 -36.82 -3.44
C PHE A 75 15.94 -36.67 -3.28
N ASN A 76 15.23 -37.76 -3.00
CA ASN A 76 13.77 -37.71 -2.86
C ASN A 76 13.38 -36.98 -1.57
N THR A 77 14.08 -37.28 -0.47
CA THR A 77 13.93 -36.62 0.81
C THR A 77 14.26 -35.13 0.72
N GLU A 78 15.37 -34.77 0.06
CA GLU A 78 15.75 -33.37 -0.17
C GLU A 78 14.65 -32.63 -0.94
N ARG A 79 14.18 -33.18 -2.07
CA ARG A 79 13.15 -32.57 -2.90
C ARG A 79 11.82 -32.42 -2.15
N ARG A 80 11.42 -33.45 -1.38
CA ARG A 80 10.21 -33.43 -0.55
C ARG A 80 10.32 -32.39 0.56
N MET A 81 11.46 -32.33 1.25
CA MET A 81 11.67 -31.37 2.33
C MET A 81 11.66 -29.93 1.79
N ARG A 82 12.30 -29.68 0.64
CA ARG A 82 12.22 -28.38 -0.04
C ARG A 82 10.76 -28.03 -0.32
N TYR A 83 10.00 -28.96 -0.87
CA TYR A 83 8.58 -28.74 -1.17
C TYR A 83 7.76 -28.36 0.07
N LEU A 84 7.94 -29.08 1.19
CA LEU A 84 7.25 -28.80 2.45
C LEU A 84 7.63 -27.43 3.03
N VAL A 85 8.91 -27.05 2.95
CA VAL A 85 9.39 -25.76 3.44
C VAL A 85 8.80 -24.60 2.65
N PHE A 86 8.87 -24.66 1.32
CA PHE A 86 8.39 -23.57 0.47
C PHE A 86 6.87 -23.45 0.43
N ARG A 87 6.13 -24.51 0.77
CA ARG A 87 4.68 -24.47 0.98
C ARG A 87 4.27 -24.08 2.41
N GLY A 88 5.21 -23.76 3.29
CA GLY A 88 4.91 -23.36 4.66
C GLY A 88 4.39 -24.48 5.55
N GLU A 89 4.56 -25.75 5.14
CA GLU A 89 4.24 -26.91 5.98
C GLU A 89 5.30 -27.13 7.05
N VAL A 90 6.56 -27.01 6.65
CA VAL A 90 7.71 -27.08 7.54
C VAL A 90 8.30 -25.69 7.69
N VAL A 91 8.36 -25.20 8.93
CA VAL A 91 8.86 -23.86 9.25
C VAL A 91 9.99 -23.94 10.25
N MET A 92 10.90 -22.96 10.20
CA MET A 92 11.87 -22.73 11.24
C MET A 92 11.52 -21.49 12.05
N LEU A 93 11.61 -21.60 13.37
CA LEU A 93 11.50 -20.47 14.28
C LEU A 93 12.88 -19.85 14.55
N ASN A 94 12.99 -18.53 14.37
CA ASN A 94 14.16 -17.78 14.81
C ASN A 94 13.88 -17.12 16.17
N ARG A 95 14.28 -17.81 17.23
CA ARG A 95 14.10 -17.35 18.62
C ARG A 95 15.04 -16.20 19.00
N SER A 96 16.06 -15.94 18.18
CA SER A 96 17.06 -14.89 18.43
C SER A 96 16.75 -13.60 17.68
N ALA A 97 15.85 -13.63 16.69
CA ALA A 97 15.41 -12.45 15.98
C ALA A 97 14.19 -11.79 16.64
N SER A 98 14.01 -10.51 16.37
CA SER A 98 12.81 -9.79 16.75
C SER A 98 11.58 -10.43 16.10
N PRO A 99 10.49 -10.63 16.86
CA PRO A 99 9.24 -11.16 16.32
C PRO A 99 8.65 -10.20 15.27
N GLY A 100 7.82 -10.73 14.38
CA GLY A 100 7.11 -9.88 13.43
C GLY A 100 7.81 -9.67 12.09
N GLU A 101 8.87 -10.42 11.78
CA GLU A 101 9.60 -10.28 10.51
C GLU A 101 8.71 -10.66 9.31
N LEU A 102 8.11 -11.85 9.35
CA LEU A 102 7.29 -12.41 8.27
C LEU A 102 5.81 -12.48 8.63
N PHE A 103 5.51 -12.81 9.88
CA PHE A 103 4.15 -12.85 10.42
C PHE A 103 4.09 -12.08 11.72
N TYR A 104 2.97 -11.40 11.99
CA TYR A 104 2.68 -10.78 13.27
C TYR A 104 1.22 -10.97 13.64
N ILE A 105 0.93 -10.96 14.93
CA ILE A 105 -0.43 -11.04 15.48
C ILE A 105 -0.90 -9.61 15.73
N ASP A 106 -2.04 -9.23 15.15
CA ASP A 106 -2.65 -7.92 15.34
C ASP A 106 -3.36 -7.79 16.71
N GLU A 107 -3.96 -6.63 16.95
CA GLU A 107 -4.66 -6.34 18.20
C GLU A 107 -5.88 -7.25 18.38
N GLU A 108 -6.51 -7.70 17.30
CA GLU A 108 -7.65 -8.61 17.27
C GLU A 108 -7.26 -10.08 17.49
N GLY A 109 -5.96 -10.39 17.56
CA GLY A 109 -5.47 -11.76 17.72
C GLY A 109 -5.50 -12.56 16.43
N GLN A 110 -5.48 -11.90 15.27
CA GLN A 110 -5.34 -12.52 13.95
C GLN A 110 -3.88 -12.50 13.52
N LEU A 111 -3.44 -13.59 12.88
CA LEU A 111 -2.12 -13.65 12.27
C LEU A 111 -2.14 -12.96 10.90
N ILE A 112 -1.26 -11.98 10.71
CA ILE A 112 -1.08 -11.24 9.47
C ILE A 112 0.25 -11.63 8.83
N CYS A 113 0.22 -12.01 7.55
CA CYS A 113 1.43 -12.24 6.75
C CYS A 113 1.88 -10.95 6.08
N LYS A 114 3.15 -10.55 6.29
CA LYS A 114 3.74 -9.35 5.66
C LYS A 114 4.16 -9.57 4.20
N ASN A 115 4.38 -10.82 3.81
CA ASN A 115 4.83 -11.16 2.45
C ASN A 115 4.31 -12.54 2.03
N TYR A 116 3.15 -12.56 1.38
CA TYR A 116 2.53 -13.78 0.85
C TYR A 116 3.40 -14.46 -0.22
N HIS A 117 4.16 -13.68 -1.00
CA HIS A 117 5.03 -14.18 -2.06
C HIS A 117 6.32 -14.85 -1.56
N ALA A 118 6.59 -14.82 -0.25
CA ALA A 118 7.69 -15.56 0.33
C ALA A 118 7.51 -17.09 0.16
N PHE A 119 6.26 -17.57 0.03
CA PHE A 119 5.91 -18.98 -0.06
C PHE A 119 5.39 -19.35 -1.46
N GLU A 120 5.64 -20.59 -1.88
CA GLU A 120 5.12 -21.17 -3.11
C GLU A 120 3.70 -21.73 -2.88
N MET A 121 2.88 -21.83 -3.95
CA MET A 121 1.59 -22.54 -3.98
C MET A 121 0.63 -22.20 -2.82
N ASN A 122 0.44 -20.90 -2.53
CA ASN A 122 -0.39 -20.40 -1.43
C ASN A 122 0.05 -20.88 -0.03
N GLY A 123 1.34 -21.16 0.17
CA GLY A 123 1.85 -21.65 1.45
C GLY A 123 1.62 -20.70 2.64
N ALA A 124 1.53 -19.39 2.39
CA ALA A 124 1.16 -18.43 3.43
C ALA A 124 -0.25 -18.70 4.00
N GLU A 125 -1.24 -19.00 3.14
CA GLU A 125 -2.60 -19.33 3.56
C GLU A 125 -2.66 -20.62 4.38
N GLN A 126 -1.80 -21.58 4.06
CA GLN A 126 -1.66 -22.80 4.85
C GLN A 126 -1.16 -22.49 6.26
N ILE A 127 -0.16 -21.62 6.42
CA ILE A 127 0.32 -21.17 7.74
C ILE A 127 -0.80 -20.44 8.51
N LEU A 128 -1.55 -19.56 7.86
CA LEU A 128 -2.70 -18.87 8.47
C LEU A 128 -3.77 -19.85 8.95
N ARG A 129 -4.04 -20.92 8.18
CA ARG A 129 -4.96 -21.98 8.59
C ARG A 129 -4.44 -22.74 9.81
N GLU A 130 -3.18 -23.14 9.83
CA GLU A 130 -2.60 -23.85 10.98
C GLU A 130 -2.52 -22.97 12.24
N TYR A 131 -2.37 -21.66 12.08
CA TYR A 131 -2.52 -20.71 13.18
C TYR A 131 -3.94 -20.76 13.78
N ARG A 132 -4.98 -20.66 12.95
CA ARG A 132 -6.39 -20.76 13.41
C ARG A 132 -6.66 -22.07 14.13
N ASN A 133 -6.14 -23.18 13.59
CA ASN A 133 -6.23 -24.49 14.24
C ASN A 133 -5.59 -24.47 15.64
N SER A 134 -4.37 -23.91 15.75
CA SER A 134 -3.66 -23.82 17.03
C SER A 134 -4.36 -22.91 18.04
N VAL A 135 -4.97 -21.81 17.60
CA VAL A 135 -5.81 -20.95 18.46
C VAL A 135 -7.00 -21.73 18.98
N GLY A 136 -7.69 -22.49 18.12
CA GLY A 136 -8.85 -23.32 18.50
C GLY A 136 -8.53 -24.44 19.48
N CYS A 137 -7.26 -24.87 19.58
CA CYS A 137 -6.83 -25.87 20.55
C CYS A 137 -6.52 -25.29 21.95
N ARG A 138 -6.74 -23.99 22.18
CA ARG A 138 -6.27 -23.28 23.38
C ARG A 138 -7.35 -22.42 24.00
N TYR A 139 -7.34 -22.34 25.33
CA TYR A 139 -8.20 -21.43 26.08
C TYR A 139 -7.42 -20.17 26.45
N TYR A 140 -7.88 -19.02 25.96
CA TYR A 140 -7.33 -17.71 26.27
C TYR A 140 -8.22 -17.02 27.30
N GLY A 141 -7.66 -16.61 28.44
CA GLY A 141 -8.42 -15.86 29.46
C GLY A 141 -8.97 -14.53 28.94
N THR A 142 -8.30 -13.93 27.95
CA THR A 142 -8.68 -12.72 27.21
C THR A 142 -9.55 -12.99 25.98
N GLY A 143 -9.82 -14.26 25.66
CA GLY A 143 -10.55 -14.70 24.46
C GLY A 143 -9.73 -14.70 23.16
N LYS A 144 -8.48 -14.23 23.16
CA LYS A 144 -7.62 -14.18 21.96
C LYS A 144 -6.12 -14.25 22.27
N PRO A 145 -5.28 -14.68 21.29
CA PRO A 145 -3.82 -14.64 21.39
C PRO A 145 -3.26 -13.25 21.68
N ARG A 146 -2.04 -13.20 22.25
CA ARG A 146 -1.36 -11.92 22.53
C ARG A 146 -0.91 -11.24 21.22
N PRO A 147 -1.17 -9.93 21.04
CA PRO A 147 -0.61 -9.15 19.93
C PRO A 147 0.92 -9.17 19.92
N THR A 148 1.53 -9.20 18.74
CA THR A 148 2.99 -9.24 18.60
C THR A 148 3.63 -7.96 19.16
N SER A 149 4.68 -8.14 19.97
CA SER A 149 5.42 -7.01 20.55
C SER A 149 6.63 -6.70 19.69
N PHE A 150 6.58 -5.62 18.91
CA PHE A 150 7.73 -5.16 18.14
C PHE A 150 8.72 -4.46 19.07
N ALA A 151 9.91 -5.06 19.27
CA ALA A 151 10.97 -4.38 19.99
C ALA A 151 11.36 -3.10 19.23
N LEU A 152 11.18 -1.93 19.86
CA LEU A 152 11.70 -0.66 19.37
C LEU A 152 13.20 -0.81 19.11
N SER A 153 13.62 -0.62 17.87
CA SER A 153 15.02 -0.75 17.45
C SER A 153 15.93 0.14 18.31
N SER A 154 16.66 -0.44 19.25
CA SER A 154 17.68 0.25 20.04
C SER A 154 18.93 0.49 19.19
N PHE A 155 18.92 1.55 18.38
CA PHE A 155 20.15 2.23 17.96
C PHE A 155 20.39 3.40 18.93
N GLY A 156 21.23 3.18 19.94
CA GLY A 156 21.67 4.20 20.89
C GLY A 156 22.40 3.56 22.07
N GLY A 157 23.72 3.72 22.12
CA GLY A 157 24.64 2.95 22.98
C GLY A 157 24.59 3.22 24.50
N THR A 158 25.04 2.18 25.21
CA THR A 158 25.76 2.11 26.50
C THR A 158 25.34 2.99 27.71
N SER A 159 24.69 2.28 28.67
CA SER A 159 24.94 2.21 30.13
C SER A 159 24.88 3.44 31.05
N THR A 160 23.83 3.55 31.90
CA THR A 160 23.84 3.47 33.40
C THR A 160 22.43 3.82 33.98
N PRO A 161 22.10 3.46 35.26
CA PRO A 161 20.78 2.92 35.60
C PRO A 161 19.70 3.92 36.07
N ALA A 162 18.45 3.53 35.76
CA ALA A 162 17.19 3.86 36.42
C ALA A 162 16.88 5.34 36.72
N SER A 163 16.29 6.02 35.73
CA SER A 163 15.28 7.05 35.97
C SER A 163 14.01 6.69 35.19
N LYS A 164 12.83 7.00 35.75
CA LYS A 164 11.51 6.76 35.13
C LYS A 164 11.57 7.13 33.64
N PRO A 165 11.08 6.29 32.71
CA PRO A 165 11.21 6.59 31.29
C PRO A 165 10.46 7.88 30.97
N THR A 166 11.20 8.96 30.78
CA THR A 166 10.73 10.14 30.06
C THR A 166 10.59 9.69 28.62
N TYR A 167 9.37 9.33 28.22
CA TYR A 167 9.06 9.09 26.82
C TYR A 167 9.54 10.32 26.03
N LYS A 168 10.58 10.16 25.21
CA LYS A 168 10.96 11.20 24.26
C LYS A 168 9.76 11.39 23.34
N THR A 169 9.11 12.56 23.43
CA THR A 169 8.09 12.97 22.48
C THR A 169 8.64 12.73 21.07
N ILE A 170 7.88 12.01 20.23
CA ILE A 170 8.26 11.71 18.84
C ILE A 170 8.11 13.02 18.02
N ASN A 171 8.98 13.97 18.31
CA ASN A 171 9.02 15.28 17.73
C ASN A 171 10.09 15.28 16.62
N SER A 172 9.71 14.77 15.44
CA SER A 172 10.61 14.72 14.29
C SER A 172 9.86 15.06 13.01
N LYS A 173 10.59 15.59 12.01
CA LYS A 173 10.01 15.88 10.69
C LYS A 173 9.38 14.64 10.05
N SER A 174 10.00 13.48 10.22
CA SER A 174 9.47 12.21 9.69
C SER A 174 8.12 11.85 10.30
N ALA A 175 7.95 12.02 11.62
CA ALA A 175 6.68 11.80 12.29
C ALA A 175 5.61 12.80 11.81
N GLY A 176 5.99 14.06 11.66
CA GLY A 176 5.14 15.09 11.04
C GLY A 176 4.63 14.71 9.65
N ARG A 177 5.53 14.22 8.79
CA ARG A 177 5.18 13.81 7.42
C ARG A 177 4.24 12.60 7.40
N LEU A 178 4.49 11.63 8.29
CA LEU A 178 3.61 10.47 8.46
C LEU A 178 2.22 10.87 8.96
N LEU A 179 2.14 11.83 9.88
CA LEU A 179 0.87 12.36 10.34
C LEU A 179 0.12 13.08 9.21
N ALA A 180 0.82 13.86 8.40
CA ALA A 180 0.22 14.48 7.22
C ALA A 180 -0.29 13.44 6.21
N ALA A 181 0.48 12.40 5.94
CA ALA A 181 0.08 11.26 5.13
C ALA A 181 -1.17 10.55 5.69
N GLY A 182 -1.17 10.26 6.99
CA GLY A 182 -2.28 9.64 7.70
C GLY A 182 -3.54 10.49 7.70
N GLY A 183 -3.41 11.81 7.85
CA GLY A 183 -4.52 12.74 7.77
C GLY A 183 -5.16 12.76 6.38
N VAL A 184 -4.36 12.66 5.32
CA VAL A 184 -4.86 12.55 3.93
C VAL A 184 -5.55 11.22 3.70
N TYR A 185 -4.93 10.10 4.10
CA TYR A 185 -5.48 8.77 3.93
C TYR A 185 -6.83 8.60 4.66
N ASN A 186 -6.94 9.13 5.88
CA ASN A 186 -8.15 9.03 6.70
C ASN A 186 -9.15 10.17 6.46
N GLY A 187 -8.85 11.12 5.55
CA GLY A 187 -9.66 12.33 5.37
C GLY A 187 -9.80 13.22 6.61
N ASN A 188 -8.89 13.09 7.58
CA ASN A 188 -8.92 13.78 8.87
C ASN A 188 -7.66 14.66 9.04
N PHE A 189 -7.56 15.74 8.28
CA PHE A 189 -6.40 16.65 8.33
C PHE A 189 -6.29 17.36 9.68
N GLU A 190 -7.40 17.85 10.22
CA GLU A 190 -7.39 18.64 11.45
C GLU A 190 -6.98 17.80 12.66
N GLY A 191 -7.49 16.57 12.78
CA GLY A 191 -7.13 15.66 13.86
C GLY A 191 -5.63 15.33 13.84
N PHE A 192 -5.10 14.98 12.65
CA PHE A 192 -3.69 14.64 12.51
C PHE A 192 -2.77 15.86 12.59
N ARG A 193 -3.21 17.05 12.15
CA ARG A 193 -2.50 18.32 12.35
C ARG A 193 -2.38 18.64 13.84
N LYS A 194 -3.48 18.52 14.58
CA LYS A 194 -3.49 18.71 16.03
C LYS A 194 -2.55 17.74 16.73
N THR A 195 -2.49 16.48 16.28
CA THR A 195 -1.49 15.52 16.77
C THR A 195 -0.06 15.98 16.47
N ALA A 196 0.22 16.51 15.28
CA ALA A 196 1.55 17.04 14.96
C ALA A 196 1.92 18.26 15.83
N GLU A 197 0.94 19.13 16.12
CA GLU A 197 1.09 20.27 17.03
C GLU A 197 1.33 19.84 18.47
N GLN A 198 0.64 18.80 18.94
CA GLN A 198 0.86 18.20 20.26
C GLN A 198 2.24 17.56 20.40
N LEU A 199 2.76 16.95 19.33
CA LEU A 199 4.16 16.48 19.30
C LEU A 199 5.16 17.64 19.27
N GLY A 200 4.75 18.79 18.74
CA GLY A 200 5.49 20.04 18.72
C GLY A 200 6.69 20.06 17.78
N GLY A 201 7.47 21.15 17.84
CA GLY A 201 8.77 21.32 17.18
C GLY A 201 8.86 20.92 15.70
N ASP A 202 9.72 19.94 15.42
CA ASP A 202 10.00 19.41 14.10
C ASP A 202 8.87 18.55 13.51
N ALA A 203 7.97 18.00 14.34
CA ALA A 203 6.78 17.31 13.82
C ALA A 203 5.85 18.27 13.07
N VAL A 204 5.60 19.47 13.60
CA VAL A 204 4.81 20.49 12.90
C VAL A 204 5.46 20.90 11.58
N LYS A 205 6.78 21.16 11.59
CA LYS A 205 7.54 21.48 10.38
C LYS A 205 7.49 20.36 9.33
N GLY A 206 7.57 19.11 9.78
CA GLY A 206 7.45 17.93 8.91
C GLY A 206 6.06 17.80 8.30
N TYR A 207 5.02 18.06 9.10
CA TYR A 207 3.63 18.07 8.64
C TYR A 207 3.43 19.15 7.58
N ASP A 208 3.89 20.37 7.84
CA ASP A 208 3.82 21.48 6.89
C ASP A 208 4.62 21.20 5.62
N GLN A 209 5.76 20.51 5.67
CA GLN A 209 6.50 20.13 4.46
C GLN A 209 5.68 19.27 3.48
N VAL A 210 4.70 18.51 3.98
CA VAL A 210 3.79 17.72 3.15
C VAL A 210 2.58 18.55 2.75
N LEU A 211 2.00 19.22 3.74
CA LEU A 211 0.73 19.95 3.65
C LEU A 211 0.98 21.43 3.98
N ASN A 212 1.56 22.17 3.04
CA ASN A 212 1.72 23.63 3.12
C ASN A 212 1.03 24.33 1.96
N GLU A 213 1.15 25.66 1.95
CA GLU A 213 0.49 26.49 0.96
C GLU A 213 0.95 26.24 -0.48
N GLN A 214 2.22 25.87 -0.68
CA GLN A 214 2.84 25.60 -1.98
C GLN A 214 2.59 24.17 -2.47
N THR A 215 2.47 23.20 -1.55
CA THR A 215 2.18 21.80 -1.88
C THR A 215 0.71 21.51 -2.08
N ALA A 216 -0.19 22.30 -1.47
CA ALA A 216 -1.64 22.13 -1.58
C ALA A 216 -2.25 22.54 -2.96
N GLY A 217 -1.44 22.51 -4.02
CA GLY A 217 -1.84 22.66 -5.42
C GLY A 217 -0.93 21.90 -6.40
N THR A 218 0.02 21.13 -5.89
CA THR A 218 0.67 20.01 -6.59
C THR A 218 -0.11 18.76 -6.18
N ALA A 219 -0.35 17.82 -7.09
CA ALA A 219 -0.96 16.55 -6.73
C ALA A 219 -0.02 15.78 -5.77
N ILE A 220 -0.08 16.12 -4.49
CA ILE A 220 0.75 15.52 -3.46
C ILE A 220 0.00 14.30 -2.93
N ALA A 221 0.44 13.18 -3.48
CA ALA A 221 0.35 11.87 -2.90
C ALA A 221 1.03 11.84 -1.52
N ALA A 222 0.34 12.34 -0.49
CA ALA A 222 0.95 12.67 0.80
C ALA A 222 1.65 11.51 1.51
N ALA A 223 1.34 10.24 1.20
CA ALA A 223 1.98 9.09 1.84
C ALA A 223 3.22 8.55 1.11
N SER A 224 3.29 8.78 -0.20
CA SER A 224 4.01 7.88 -1.11
C SER A 224 5.32 8.47 -1.64
N ILE A 225 5.34 9.78 -1.89
CA ILE A 225 6.51 10.46 -2.47
C ILE A 225 7.58 10.76 -1.40
N LEU A 226 7.20 10.93 -0.14
CA LEU A 226 8.13 11.40 0.91
C LEU A 226 8.93 10.28 1.60
N LEU A 227 8.49 9.02 1.50
CA LEU A 227 9.20 7.86 2.04
C LEU A 227 10.12 7.21 1.01
N ALA A 228 9.85 7.40 -0.29
CA ALA A 228 10.68 6.85 -1.34
C ALA A 228 11.85 7.81 -1.62
N LYS A 229 13.09 7.40 -1.32
CA LYS A 229 14.31 8.10 -1.75
C LYS A 229 14.47 8.19 -3.29
N ARG A 230 13.52 7.63 -4.05
CA ARG A 230 13.40 7.74 -5.51
C ARG A 230 11.92 7.73 -5.91
N PRO A 231 11.47 8.58 -6.85
CA PRO A 231 10.12 8.46 -7.42
C PRO A 231 10.01 7.09 -8.10
N ASN A 232 9.07 6.26 -7.64
CA ASN A 232 8.69 5.04 -8.35
C ASN A 232 7.43 5.37 -9.17
N PRO A 233 7.44 5.26 -10.51
CA PRO A 233 6.27 5.55 -11.35
C PRO A 233 5.03 4.72 -11.00
N GLN A 234 5.22 3.50 -10.45
CA GLN A 234 4.14 2.57 -10.07
C GLN A 234 3.38 2.99 -8.80
N LEU A 235 3.87 4.01 -8.06
CA LEU A 235 3.28 4.42 -6.78
C LEU A 235 2.04 5.33 -6.92
N TYR A 236 1.73 5.76 -8.14
CA TYR A 236 0.54 6.56 -8.44
C TYR A 236 -0.68 5.73 -8.86
N ASP A 237 -0.47 4.50 -9.33
CA ASP A 237 -1.54 3.60 -9.80
C ASP A 237 -2.52 3.21 -8.68
N GLU A 238 -2.07 3.24 -7.43
CA GLU A 238 -2.88 2.94 -6.23
C GLU A 238 -3.54 4.19 -5.61
N MET A 239 -3.26 5.39 -6.13
CA MET A 239 -3.75 6.62 -5.53
C MET A 239 -5.10 7.07 -6.08
N THR A 240 -6.12 6.97 -5.22
CA THR A 240 -7.50 7.33 -5.56
C THR A 240 -7.98 8.66 -4.98
N SER A 241 -7.07 9.45 -4.39
CA SER A 241 -7.42 10.67 -3.65
C SER A 241 -6.43 11.82 -3.88
N TYR A 242 -6.95 13.04 -4.00
CA TYR A 242 -6.21 14.28 -4.22
C TYR A 242 -6.64 15.34 -3.19
N LEU A 243 -5.67 15.99 -2.55
CA LEU A 243 -5.95 17.14 -1.68
C LEU A 243 -5.87 18.44 -2.47
N GLY A 244 -7.03 18.95 -2.86
CA GLY A 244 -7.14 20.18 -3.63
C GLY A 244 -7.43 21.40 -2.78
N LYS A 245 -7.22 22.60 -3.33
CA LYS A 245 -7.56 23.87 -2.67
C LYS A 245 -8.73 24.60 -3.31
N LEU A 246 -9.63 25.08 -2.46
CA LEU A 246 -10.72 25.97 -2.83
C LEU A 246 -10.72 27.19 -1.89
N ARG A 247 -10.44 28.38 -2.41
CA ARG A 247 -10.40 29.65 -1.64
C ARG A 247 -9.48 29.58 -0.40
N GLY A 248 -8.35 28.89 -0.53
CA GLY A 248 -7.37 28.73 0.56
C GLY A 248 -7.63 27.50 1.44
N GLU A 249 -8.85 26.98 1.48
CA GLU A 249 -9.19 25.76 2.21
C GLU A 249 -8.78 24.51 1.45
N SER A 250 -8.08 23.59 2.13
CA SER A 250 -7.76 22.27 1.60
C SER A 250 -8.98 21.34 1.70
N ARG A 251 -9.30 20.63 0.62
CA ARG A 251 -10.42 19.66 0.54
C ARG A 251 -9.95 18.38 -0.12
N LEU A 252 -10.25 17.25 0.53
CA LEU A 252 -9.98 15.94 -0.06
C LEU A 252 -10.99 15.64 -1.17
N VAL A 253 -10.49 15.10 -2.26
CA VAL A 253 -11.24 14.75 -3.46
C VAL A 253 -10.90 13.30 -3.80
N ASN A 254 -11.90 12.41 -3.83
CA ASN A 254 -11.73 10.97 -4.02
C ASN A 254 -12.20 10.51 -5.41
N GLY A 255 -11.99 9.26 -5.79
CA GLY A 255 -12.43 8.76 -7.10
C GLY A 255 -11.68 9.43 -8.25
N ILE A 256 -10.38 9.67 -8.06
CA ILE A 256 -9.48 10.21 -9.06
C ILE A 256 -8.44 9.16 -9.43
N THR A 257 -7.77 9.32 -10.55
CA THR A 257 -6.53 8.63 -10.88
C THR A 257 -5.42 9.66 -10.94
N ILE A 258 -4.25 9.35 -10.36
CA ILE A 258 -3.06 10.19 -10.52
C ILE A 258 -2.14 9.55 -11.55
N THR A 259 -1.74 10.34 -12.55
CA THR A 259 -0.74 9.91 -13.54
C THR A 259 0.26 11.03 -13.76
N ASP A 260 1.53 10.69 -13.99
CA ASP A 260 2.49 11.68 -14.46
C ASP A 260 2.20 12.01 -15.92
N ILE A 261 1.97 13.29 -16.21
CA ILE A 261 1.81 13.77 -17.58
C ILE A 261 2.98 14.68 -17.95
N ASN A 262 3.34 14.69 -19.23
CA ASN A 262 4.21 15.71 -19.78
C ASN A 262 3.37 16.90 -20.26
N TYR A 263 3.06 17.82 -19.36
CA TYR A 263 2.27 19.02 -19.69
C TYR A 263 3.06 19.89 -20.66
N THR A 264 2.54 20.11 -21.86
CA THR A 264 3.12 20.96 -22.90
C THR A 264 2.19 22.13 -23.17
N LYS A 265 2.63 23.35 -22.83
CA LYS A 265 1.80 24.55 -23.00
C LYS A 265 1.46 24.77 -24.49
N ARG A 266 0.18 24.63 -24.85
CA ARG A 266 -0.29 24.80 -26.23
C ARG A 266 -0.23 26.26 -26.67
N ASN A 267 -0.11 26.48 -27.98
CA ASN A 267 -0.29 27.81 -28.56
C ASN A 267 -1.70 28.37 -28.21
N PRO A 268 -1.81 29.60 -27.68
CA PRO A 268 -3.10 30.18 -27.29
C PRO A 268 -4.13 30.25 -28.43
N ALA A 269 -3.71 30.46 -29.68
CA ALA A 269 -4.61 30.52 -30.83
C ALA A 269 -5.23 29.15 -31.15
N GLU A 270 -4.43 28.08 -31.07
CA GLU A 270 -4.92 26.71 -31.24
C GLU A 270 -5.88 26.31 -30.12
N ALA A 271 -5.53 26.63 -28.87
CA ALA A 271 -6.40 26.40 -27.73
C ALA A 271 -7.75 27.15 -27.85
N ALA A 272 -7.74 28.36 -28.42
CA ALA A 272 -8.95 29.14 -28.68
C ALA A 272 -9.84 28.51 -29.76
N LEU A 273 -9.26 27.92 -30.82
CA LEU A 273 -10.04 27.19 -31.84
C LEU A 273 -10.75 25.97 -31.23
N LEU A 274 -10.02 25.17 -30.44
CA LEU A 274 -10.60 24.03 -29.72
C LEU A 274 -11.68 24.47 -28.72
N ARG A 275 -11.48 25.61 -28.03
CA ARG A 275 -12.49 26.18 -27.13
C ARG A 275 -13.76 26.58 -27.88
N LYS A 276 -13.62 27.20 -29.05
CA LYS A 276 -14.75 27.60 -29.90
C LYS A 276 -15.57 26.38 -30.35
N GLU A 277 -14.91 25.32 -30.79
CA GLU A 277 -15.55 24.04 -31.13
C GLU A 277 -16.28 23.44 -29.93
N PHE A 278 -15.63 23.45 -28.76
CA PHE A 278 -16.22 22.95 -27.52
C PHE A 278 -17.50 23.69 -27.14
N ASP A 279 -17.46 25.02 -27.15
CA ASP A 279 -18.57 25.86 -26.71
C ASP A 279 -19.76 25.83 -27.67
N SER A 280 -19.51 25.61 -28.97
CA SER A 280 -20.54 25.59 -30.01
C SER A 280 -21.22 24.23 -30.17
N THR A 281 -20.46 23.14 -30.11
CA THR A 281 -20.96 21.80 -30.50
C THR A 281 -20.68 20.76 -29.42
N VAL A 282 -19.42 20.50 -29.10
CA VAL A 282 -19.03 19.30 -28.32
C VAL A 282 -19.68 19.27 -26.94
N ARG A 283 -19.71 20.39 -26.21
CA ARG A 283 -20.35 20.45 -24.88
C ARG A 283 -21.82 20.03 -24.93
N LYS A 284 -22.54 20.48 -25.96
CA LYS A 284 -23.96 20.21 -26.14
C LYS A 284 -24.19 18.72 -26.39
N GLU A 285 -23.37 18.12 -27.25
CA GLU A 285 -23.47 16.71 -27.62
C GLU A 285 -23.07 15.79 -26.47
N PHE A 286 -21.96 16.11 -25.78
CA PHE A 286 -21.51 15.37 -24.60
C PHE A 286 -22.58 15.33 -23.51
N VAL A 287 -23.18 16.47 -23.16
CA VAL A 287 -24.24 16.51 -22.13
C VAL A 287 -25.46 15.68 -22.50
N LYS A 288 -25.82 15.62 -23.80
CA LYS A 288 -26.91 14.76 -24.28
C LYS A 288 -26.57 13.28 -24.18
N GLU A 289 -25.34 12.90 -24.52
CA GLU A 289 -24.87 11.52 -24.37
C GLU A 289 -24.92 11.08 -22.91
N ILE A 290 -24.43 11.91 -21.98
CA ILE A 290 -24.49 11.63 -20.55
C ILE A 290 -25.94 11.47 -20.07
N ALA A 291 -26.88 12.29 -20.56
CA ALA A 291 -28.29 12.21 -20.18
C ALA A 291 -28.94 10.86 -20.53
N ALA A 292 -28.40 10.14 -21.51
CA ALA A 292 -28.90 8.83 -21.94
C ALA A 292 -28.32 7.66 -21.10
N THR A 293 -27.39 7.94 -20.19
CA THR A 293 -26.77 6.89 -19.35
C THR A 293 -27.65 6.53 -18.15
N PRO A 294 -27.59 5.28 -17.65
CA PRO A 294 -28.28 4.89 -16.41
C PRO A 294 -27.85 5.71 -15.19
N ASP A 295 -26.56 6.05 -15.08
CA ASP A 295 -26.01 6.82 -13.96
C ASP A 295 -26.64 8.22 -13.87
N ALA A 296 -26.91 8.85 -15.02
CA ALA A 296 -27.59 10.15 -15.04
C ALA A 296 -28.99 10.10 -14.46
N ALA A 297 -29.74 9.01 -14.67
CA ALA A 297 -31.09 8.84 -14.12
C ALA A 297 -31.09 8.72 -12.59
N ASN A 298 -29.99 8.25 -12.00
CA ASN A 298 -29.83 8.13 -10.54
C ASN A 298 -29.39 9.45 -9.88
N ILE A 299 -28.72 10.34 -10.63
CA ILE A 299 -28.09 11.56 -10.09
C ILE A 299 -28.95 12.80 -10.34
N PHE A 300 -29.63 12.88 -11.48
CA PHE A 300 -30.32 14.09 -11.92
C PHE A 300 -31.83 13.94 -11.85
N SER A 301 -32.51 15.03 -11.48
CA SER A 301 -33.97 15.08 -11.49
C SER A 301 -34.52 15.03 -12.93
N PRO A 302 -35.81 14.68 -13.13
CA PRO A 302 -36.43 14.71 -14.45
C PRO A 302 -36.31 16.07 -15.17
N SER A 303 -36.37 17.19 -14.44
CA SER A 303 -36.20 18.53 -15.02
C SER A 303 -34.75 18.79 -15.45
N GLN A 304 -33.77 18.31 -14.69
CA GLN A 304 -32.36 18.37 -15.07
C GLN A 304 -32.07 17.49 -16.29
N LEU A 305 -32.61 16.28 -16.35
CA LEU A 305 -32.47 15.39 -17.51
C LEU A 305 -33.09 16.02 -18.78
N LEU A 306 -34.26 16.65 -18.67
CA LEU A 306 -34.87 17.37 -19.79
C LEU A 306 -33.99 18.53 -20.27
N ARG A 307 -33.39 19.27 -19.34
CA ARG A 307 -32.41 20.32 -19.65
C ARG A 307 -31.17 19.75 -20.34
N MET A 308 -30.63 18.62 -19.86
CA MET A 308 -29.50 17.95 -20.48
C MET A 308 -29.81 17.44 -21.89
N ASN A 309 -31.01 16.90 -22.12
CA ASN A 309 -31.48 16.49 -23.44
C ASN A 309 -31.62 17.67 -24.43
N SER A 310 -31.82 18.90 -23.93
CA SER A 310 -31.71 20.12 -24.76
C SER A 310 -30.26 20.52 -25.08
N GLY A 311 -29.28 19.83 -24.48
CA GLY A 311 -27.84 20.06 -24.62
C GLY A 311 -27.29 21.16 -23.71
N LYS A 312 -27.96 21.40 -22.58
CA LYS A 312 -27.52 22.36 -21.55
C LYS A 312 -27.11 21.61 -20.29
N SER A 313 -25.99 21.98 -19.68
CA SER A 313 -25.56 21.40 -18.40
C SER A 313 -26.66 21.56 -17.33
N PRO A 314 -26.86 20.55 -16.46
CA PRO A 314 -27.83 20.63 -15.38
C PRO A 314 -27.39 21.67 -14.35
N ASP A 315 -28.34 22.23 -13.59
CA ASP A 315 -28.02 23.26 -12.62
C ASP A 315 -27.08 22.72 -11.53
N GLY A 316 -26.01 23.47 -11.24
CA GLY A 316 -24.95 23.04 -10.33
C GLY A 316 -23.81 22.25 -10.97
N TRP A 317 -23.86 21.94 -12.28
CA TRP A 317 -22.85 21.12 -12.97
C TRP A 317 -22.30 21.81 -14.22
N ASP A 318 -21.06 21.47 -14.59
CA ASP A 318 -20.37 21.91 -15.81
C ASP A 318 -19.64 20.75 -16.48
N VAL A 319 -19.24 20.92 -17.73
CA VAL A 319 -18.37 19.96 -18.42
C VAL A 319 -16.92 20.40 -18.24
N HIS A 320 -16.08 19.48 -17.77
CA HIS A 320 -14.67 19.71 -17.53
C HIS A 320 -13.80 18.82 -18.41
N HIS A 321 -12.69 19.38 -18.90
CA HIS A 321 -11.67 18.63 -19.60
C HIS A 321 -10.69 18.01 -18.58
N LYS A 322 -10.53 16.69 -18.61
CA LYS A 322 -9.59 15.93 -17.76
C LYS A 322 -8.15 16.38 -17.99
N LEU A 323 -7.75 16.44 -19.26
CA LEU A 323 -6.56 17.14 -19.75
C LEU A 323 -7.00 18.45 -20.43
N PRO A 324 -6.44 19.61 -20.06
CA PRO A 324 -6.94 20.91 -20.49
C PRO A 324 -6.61 21.17 -21.95
N LEU A 325 -7.45 21.99 -22.61
CA LEU A 325 -7.17 22.47 -23.97
C LEU A 325 -5.96 23.40 -24.07
N ASP A 326 -5.46 23.90 -22.94
CA ASP A 326 -4.21 24.66 -22.83
C ASP A 326 -2.95 23.77 -22.83
N ASP A 327 -3.15 22.45 -22.81
CA ASP A 327 -2.15 21.37 -22.91
C ASP A 327 -2.54 20.42 -24.06
N GLY A 328 -2.00 19.20 -24.15
CA GLY A 328 -2.37 18.13 -25.08
C GLY A 328 -3.82 17.63 -25.03
N GLY A 329 -4.69 18.16 -24.16
CA GLY A 329 -6.10 17.79 -24.11
C GLY A 329 -6.87 18.08 -25.41
N THR A 330 -7.91 17.28 -25.67
CA THR A 330 -8.76 17.37 -26.87
C THR A 330 -10.24 17.47 -26.50
N ASN A 331 -11.09 17.70 -27.51
CA ASN A 331 -12.55 17.71 -27.36
C ASN A 331 -13.19 16.30 -27.43
N SER A 332 -12.38 15.24 -27.43
CA SER A 332 -12.89 13.86 -27.37
C SER A 332 -13.66 13.61 -26.07
N PHE A 333 -14.77 12.88 -26.14
CA PHE A 333 -15.64 12.64 -24.98
C PHE A 333 -14.95 11.88 -23.84
N ASN A 334 -13.96 11.02 -24.15
CA ASN A 334 -13.16 10.35 -23.13
C ASN A 334 -12.33 11.32 -22.26
N ASN A 335 -11.99 12.50 -22.80
CA ASN A 335 -11.30 13.60 -22.12
C ASN A 335 -12.27 14.54 -21.39
N LEU A 336 -13.58 14.29 -21.45
CA LEU A 336 -14.59 15.09 -20.79
C LEU A 336 -15.17 14.37 -19.57
N VAL A 337 -15.66 15.16 -18.62
CA VAL A 337 -16.45 14.70 -17.47
C VAL A 337 -17.51 15.74 -17.15
N LEU A 338 -18.73 15.31 -16.85
CA LEU A 338 -19.75 16.17 -16.29
C LEU A 338 -19.51 16.26 -14.78
N ILE A 339 -19.20 17.45 -14.28
CA ILE A 339 -18.69 17.65 -12.93
C ILE A 339 -19.50 18.67 -12.14
N GLU A 340 -19.68 18.42 -10.84
CA GLU A 340 -20.30 19.39 -9.94
C GLU A 340 -19.41 20.65 -9.81
N LYS A 341 -20.04 21.82 -9.98
CA LYS A 341 -19.35 23.13 -10.08
C LYS A 341 -18.51 23.46 -8.86
N GLU A 342 -19.03 23.17 -7.67
CA GLU A 342 -18.32 23.35 -6.42
C GLU A 342 -18.52 22.14 -5.50
N PRO A 343 -17.46 21.64 -4.85
CA PRO A 343 -16.10 22.18 -4.86
C PRO A 343 -15.26 21.71 -6.07
N TYR A 344 -15.68 20.66 -6.76
CA TYR A 344 -14.79 19.83 -7.59
C TYR A 344 -14.29 20.50 -8.85
N HIS A 345 -15.18 21.07 -9.68
CA HIS A 345 -14.75 21.73 -10.92
C HIS A 345 -13.71 22.83 -10.66
N LYS A 346 -13.90 23.61 -9.59
CA LYS A 346 -12.95 24.65 -9.17
C LYS A 346 -11.62 24.07 -8.67
N ILE A 347 -11.66 23.00 -7.88
CA ILE A 347 -10.44 22.34 -7.38
C ILE A 347 -9.57 21.86 -8.54
N PHE A 348 -10.13 21.14 -9.51
CA PHE A 348 -9.36 20.66 -10.66
C PHE A 348 -8.86 21.84 -11.49
N THR A 349 -9.71 22.83 -11.78
CA THR A 349 -9.29 24.05 -12.50
C THR A 349 -8.12 24.76 -11.82
N ASN A 350 -8.10 24.85 -10.49
CA ASN A 350 -7.00 25.44 -9.73
C ASN A 350 -5.71 24.62 -9.88
N MET A 351 -5.80 23.28 -9.82
CA MET A 351 -4.68 22.39 -10.09
C MET A 351 -4.11 22.64 -11.50
N GLN A 352 -4.98 22.67 -12.52
CA GLN A 352 -4.56 22.89 -13.91
C GLN A 352 -3.86 24.24 -14.08
N ARG A 353 -4.40 25.32 -13.49
CA ARG A 353 -3.79 26.66 -13.53
C ARG A 353 -2.45 26.71 -12.82
N SER A 354 -2.33 26.04 -11.67
CA SER A 354 -1.08 25.91 -10.92
C SER A 354 -0.01 25.22 -11.76
N ALA A 355 -0.38 24.11 -12.42
CA ALA A 355 0.50 23.35 -13.28
C ALA A 355 0.83 24.02 -14.62
N ALA A 356 0.05 25.01 -15.08
CA ALA A 356 0.39 25.83 -16.23
C ALA A 356 1.23 27.09 -15.86
N LYS A 357 1.37 27.39 -14.56
CA LYS A 357 1.97 28.63 -14.10
C LYS A 357 3.42 28.75 -14.55
N ASN A 358 3.75 29.91 -15.13
CA ASN A 358 5.05 30.30 -15.66
C ASN A 358 5.52 29.54 -16.92
N LEU A 359 4.71 28.65 -17.49
CA LEU A 359 5.04 28.00 -18.76
C LEU A 359 4.72 28.91 -19.94
N VAL A 360 5.66 29.01 -20.88
CA VAL A 360 5.45 29.67 -22.18
C VAL A 360 5.03 28.64 -23.23
N PRO A 361 4.33 29.03 -24.32
CA PRO A 361 3.94 28.10 -25.37
C PRO A 361 5.11 27.26 -25.91
N GLY A 362 4.91 25.95 -26.00
CA GLY A 362 5.91 24.96 -26.38
C GLY A 362 6.75 24.39 -25.22
N GLU A 363 6.76 25.05 -24.06
CA GLU A 363 7.47 24.55 -22.88
C GLU A 363 6.74 23.34 -22.28
N SER A 364 7.54 22.38 -21.81
CA SER A 364 7.06 21.12 -21.23
C SER A 364 7.49 20.95 -19.78
N ARG A 365 6.62 20.38 -18.95
CA ARG A 365 6.94 20.00 -17.57
C ARG A 365 6.26 18.69 -17.20
N VAL A 366 7.05 17.74 -16.72
CA VAL A 366 6.51 16.52 -16.10
C VAL A 366 5.90 16.88 -14.75
N THR A 367 4.63 16.54 -14.55
CA THR A 367 3.90 16.87 -13.32
C THR A 367 2.83 15.80 -13.04
N PRO A 368 2.62 15.44 -11.76
CA PRO A 368 1.53 14.53 -11.40
C PRO A 368 0.19 15.22 -11.61
N TRP A 369 -0.76 14.49 -12.21
CA TRP A 369 -2.04 15.01 -12.65
C TRP A 369 -3.20 14.22 -12.08
N ALA A 370 -4.07 14.87 -11.32
CA ALA A 370 -5.28 14.26 -10.79
C ALA A 370 -6.40 14.31 -11.84
N ILE A 371 -6.87 13.13 -12.26
CA ILE A 371 -7.91 12.95 -13.27
C ILE A 371 -9.18 12.44 -12.58
N PRO A 372 -10.32 13.16 -12.64
CA PRO A 372 -11.60 12.62 -12.17
C PRO A 372 -11.98 11.38 -12.98
N THR A 373 -12.34 10.31 -12.27
CA THR A 373 -12.77 9.06 -12.89
C THR A 373 -14.23 9.13 -13.35
N GLY A 374 -14.59 8.27 -14.31
CA GLY A 374 -15.94 8.19 -14.86
C GLY A 374 -16.29 9.32 -15.83
N SER A 375 -17.58 9.41 -16.12
CA SER A 375 -18.20 10.38 -17.03
C SER A 375 -19.05 11.42 -16.29
N ILE A 376 -19.46 11.13 -15.04
CA ILE A 376 -20.10 12.03 -14.08
C ILE A 376 -19.27 12.06 -12.79
N TYR A 377 -18.98 13.23 -12.24
CA TYR A 377 -18.11 13.38 -11.07
C TYR A 377 -18.62 14.43 -10.04
N PRO A 378 -18.67 14.09 -8.75
CA PRO A 378 -18.43 12.76 -8.19
C PRO A 378 -19.58 11.81 -8.56
N LEU A 379 -19.26 10.53 -8.72
CA LEU A 379 -20.30 9.50 -8.75
C LEU A 379 -20.78 9.31 -7.30
N LYS A 380 -22.07 9.55 -7.04
CA LYS A 380 -22.66 9.52 -5.69
C LYS A 380 -23.06 8.12 -5.26
#